data_AF-A0A9D1Z420-F1
#
_entry.id   AF-A0A9D1Z420-F1
#
_cell.length_a   1.000
_cell.length_b   1.000
_cell.length_c   1.000
_cell.angle_alpha   90.00
_cell.angle_beta   90.00
_cell.angle_gamma   90.00
#
_symmetry.space_group_name_H-M   'P 1'
#
loop_
_entity.id
_entity.type
_entity.pdbx_description
1 polymer ?
#
loop_
_entity_poly.entity_id
_entity_poly.type
_entity_poly.pdbx_seq_one_letter_code
_entity_poly.pdbx_strand_id
1 'polypeptide(L)'
;MPDDILCWWTRVSKRVYFRLSHADYASSKADKSIFLSEYLFGWLFQQPCSVGTPQKLCMAHGIQVPQAADDALSNILTMQALLKGIGFPQSRLYTPPEQWSKDTPAQRGSPTFRLLYDPETRLLHRSDCDCLPEARYLPGYTSFRVPIRRGYQACICCRREYFEALRKRNAEWISRADYPFLYSGNSRVFHTKSCPHVLMIREIRYTFHYDTCARSRRPCKLCRPHPHTPYLEAPKSTSPVSPAEVADALKRFYQAKQDQDDIWSQKGLTASQRDRALQLTHPGLAFWAGAGYQTFHVKSCPKIAGLSQFRGFPRYRDAVQAGYSPCRLCKPTAKQDIPYSIPITSQVRPGECCETLAQWCSEHRLLFQHDERYFILRTAAGKWRIHMCLRPVQLEHINLITNPRCQTYHVQPRLFLSLRDTFDYIIHHDKTLLKRVGCSQIAPRQSEDI
;
A
#
# COMPACT_ATOMS: atom_id res chain seq x y z
N MET A 1 27.18 17.64 21.92
CA MET A 1 26.12 18.43 22.58
C MET A 1 24.85 17.60 22.47
N PRO A 2 24.12 17.33 23.56
CA PRO A 2 22.83 16.67 23.43
C PRO A 2 21.94 17.57 22.58
N ASP A 3 21.30 17.00 21.54
CA ASP A 3 20.39 17.75 20.67
C ASP A 3 19.28 18.37 21.53
N ASP A 4 19.15 19.69 21.51
CA ASP A 4 18.14 20.39 22.30
C ASP A 4 16.74 19.96 21.83
N ILE A 5 15.88 19.60 22.79
CA ILE A 5 14.51 19.13 22.51
C ILE A 5 13.51 20.25 22.75
N LEU A 6 12.90 20.75 21.67
CA LEU A 6 11.81 21.72 21.77
C LEU A 6 10.51 21.02 22.20
N CYS A 7 10.09 21.32 23.42
CA CYS A 7 8.90 20.74 24.05
C CYS A 7 7.67 21.64 23.90
N TRP A 8 6.58 21.07 23.40
CA TRP A 8 5.33 21.79 23.15
C TRP A 8 4.15 21.17 23.92
N TRP A 9 3.22 21.98 24.41
CA TRP A 9 1.95 21.49 24.95
C TRP A 9 0.81 21.50 23.93
N THR A 10 0.76 22.53 23.06
CA THR A 10 -0.29 22.68 22.05
C THR A 10 0.28 22.81 20.63
N ARG A 11 -0.48 22.33 19.64
CA ARG A 11 -0.16 22.50 18.22
C ARG A 11 -0.19 23.96 17.77
N VAL A 12 -0.99 24.79 18.44
CA VAL A 12 -1.12 26.22 18.11
C VAL A 12 0.17 26.95 18.46
N SER A 13 0.72 26.75 19.67
CA SER A 13 1.99 27.36 20.10
C SER A 13 3.14 27.00 19.16
N LYS A 14 3.23 25.73 18.75
CA LYS A 14 4.23 25.26 17.77
C LYS A 14 4.10 26.02 16.44
N ARG A 15 2.88 26.12 15.90
CA ARG A 15 2.63 26.82 14.62
C ARG A 15 2.99 28.32 14.70
N VAL A 16 2.69 28.97 15.83
CA VAL A 16 3.03 30.39 16.04
C VAL A 16 4.55 30.58 16.08
N TYR A 17 5.27 29.76 16.84
CA TYR A 17 6.73 29.83 16.91
C TYR A 17 7.38 29.66 15.54
N PHE A 18 7.04 28.59 14.80
CA PHE A 18 7.61 28.36 13.47
C PHE A 18 7.24 29.43 12.44
N ARG A 19 6.07 30.08 12.60
CA ARG A 19 5.69 31.21 11.74
C ARG A 19 6.55 32.45 12.02
N LEU A 20 6.89 32.68 13.29
CA LEU A 20 7.67 33.85 13.72
C LEU A 20 9.18 33.66 13.54
N SER A 21 9.68 32.43 13.63
CA SER A 21 11.11 32.10 13.50
C SER A 21 11.60 31.92 12.06
N HIS A 22 10.79 32.27 11.06
CA HIS A 22 11.02 32.06 9.62
C HIS A 22 12.26 32.76 9.02
N ALA A 23 13.08 33.47 9.80
CA ALA A 23 14.32 34.10 9.32
C ALA A 23 15.60 33.28 9.59
N ASP A 24 15.72 32.56 10.72
CA ASP A 24 17.01 31.99 11.15
C ASP A 24 17.05 30.45 11.25
N TYR A 25 15.90 29.77 11.22
CA TYR A 25 15.83 28.33 11.50
C TYR A 25 16.12 27.42 10.31
N ALA A 26 16.27 27.98 9.10
CA ALA A 26 16.60 27.20 7.90
C ALA A 26 18.09 26.76 7.87
N SER A 27 18.92 27.28 8.77
CA SER A 27 20.38 27.05 8.79
C SER A 27 20.94 26.32 10.02
N SER A 28 20.15 26.04 11.07
CA SER A 28 20.64 25.30 12.25
C SER A 28 20.12 23.86 12.29
N LYS A 29 21.04 22.94 12.58
CA LYS A 29 20.85 21.49 12.65
C LYS A 29 19.67 21.10 13.56
N ALA A 30 18.73 20.34 13.01
CA ALA A 30 18.00 19.22 13.63
C ALA A 30 17.67 19.26 15.15
N ASP A 31 17.02 20.29 15.67
CA ASP A 31 16.42 20.21 17.02
C ASP A 31 15.17 19.31 16.99
N LYS A 32 15.13 18.32 17.88
CA LYS A 32 14.02 17.36 17.99
C LYS A 32 12.82 18.07 18.63
N SER A 33 11.72 18.24 17.90
CA SER A 33 10.48 18.85 18.42
C SER A 33 9.44 17.79 18.84
N ILE A 34 8.96 17.85 20.09
CA ILE A 34 8.00 16.87 20.65
C ILE A 34 6.82 17.54 21.37
N PHE A 35 5.71 16.80 21.53
CA PHE A 35 4.57 17.22 22.33
C PHE A 35 4.58 16.53 23.69
N LEU A 36 4.77 17.27 24.79
CA LEU A 36 4.85 16.69 26.14
C LEU A 36 3.58 15.95 26.55
N SER A 37 2.42 16.44 26.12
CA SER A 37 1.13 15.78 26.34
C SER A 37 1.11 14.32 25.88
N GLU A 38 1.79 13.98 24.77
CA GLU A 38 1.81 12.63 24.21
C GLU A 38 2.60 11.64 25.10
N TYR A 39 3.58 12.14 25.85
CA TYR A 39 4.39 11.36 26.78
C TYR A 39 3.76 11.28 28.17
N LEU A 40 3.23 12.41 28.64
CA LEU A 40 2.73 12.53 30.01
C LEU A 40 1.41 11.82 30.22
N PHE A 41 0.51 11.81 29.23
CA PHE A 41 -0.77 11.15 29.40
C PHE A 41 -0.66 9.63 29.52
N GLY A 42 0.37 9.03 28.90
CA GLY A 42 0.70 7.63 29.09
C GLY A 42 1.28 7.36 30.47
N TRP A 43 2.16 8.24 30.95
CA TRP A 43 2.75 8.15 32.28
C TRP A 43 1.72 8.25 33.40
N LEU A 44 0.74 9.14 33.23
CA LEU A 44 -0.34 9.37 34.19
C LEU A 44 -1.53 8.42 33.98
N PHE A 45 -1.45 7.43 33.09
CA PHE A 45 -2.52 6.48 32.86
C PHE A 45 -2.90 5.76 34.18
N GLN A 46 -4.20 5.67 34.47
CA GLN A 46 -4.79 5.15 35.73
C GLN A 46 -4.54 6.02 37.00
N GLN A 47 -3.92 7.19 36.87
CA GLN A 47 -3.82 8.17 37.96
C GLN A 47 -5.00 9.17 37.90
N PRO A 48 -5.35 9.81 39.04
CA PRO A 48 -6.36 10.86 39.05
C PRO A 48 -5.96 12.01 38.11
N CYS A 49 -6.87 12.39 37.20
CA CYS A 49 -6.64 13.42 36.19
C CYS A 49 -5.42 13.12 35.30
N SER A 50 -5.49 12.04 34.52
CA SER A 50 -4.40 11.57 33.65
C SER A 50 -4.12 12.43 32.40
N VAL A 51 -5.00 13.39 32.09
CA VAL A 51 -4.98 14.20 30.86
C VAL A 51 -5.49 15.61 31.18
N GLY A 52 -4.87 16.66 30.62
CA GLY A 52 -5.30 18.03 30.85
C GLY A 52 -4.30 19.12 30.42
N THR A 53 -4.55 20.37 30.82
CA THR A 53 -3.55 21.45 30.78
C THR A 53 -2.55 21.28 31.92
N PRO A 54 -1.34 21.86 31.84
CA PRO A 54 -0.34 21.71 32.89
C PRO A 54 -0.88 22.14 34.26
N GLN A 55 -1.63 23.24 34.32
CA GLN A 55 -2.27 23.76 35.53
C GLN A 55 -3.27 22.77 36.13
N LYS A 56 -4.12 22.13 35.31
CA LYS A 56 -5.13 21.17 35.79
C LYS A 56 -4.48 19.90 36.34
N LEU A 57 -3.39 19.46 35.70
CA LEU A 57 -2.61 18.33 36.18
C LEU A 57 -1.91 18.68 37.50
N CYS A 58 -1.28 19.86 37.61
CA CYS A 58 -0.68 20.29 38.87
C CYS A 58 -1.70 20.34 40.01
N MET A 59 -2.88 20.93 39.78
CA MET A 59 -3.95 21.00 40.77
C MET A 59 -4.42 19.60 41.21
N ALA A 60 -4.60 18.68 40.27
CA ALA A 60 -5.04 17.31 40.57
C ALA A 60 -3.99 16.50 41.34
N HIS A 61 -2.71 16.81 41.15
CA HIS A 61 -1.59 16.15 41.84
C HIS A 61 -1.10 16.94 43.08
N GLY A 62 -1.81 17.98 43.50
CA GLY A 62 -1.44 18.79 44.69
C GLY A 62 -0.13 19.57 44.53
N ILE A 63 0.30 19.85 43.30
CA ILE A 63 1.54 20.55 42.98
C ILE A 63 1.26 22.05 43.01
N GLN A 64 1.99 22.79 43.85
CA GLN A 64 1.91 24.25 43.89
C GLN A 64 2.47 24.87 42.61
N VAL A 65 1.71 25.80 42.03
CA VAL A 65 2.08 26.53 40.82
C VAL A 65 2.04 28.04 41.07
N PRO A 66 2.83 28.85 40.34
CA PRO A 66 2.74 30.30 40.40
C PRO A 66 1.30 30.76 40.12
N GLN A 67 0.85 31.79 40.85
CA GLN A 67 -0.51 32.32 40.73
C GLN A 67 -0.81 32.75 39.29
N ALA A 68 -2.06 32.56 38.85
CA ALA A 68 -2.51 32.62 37.46
C ALA A 68 -2.22 33.96 36.77
N ALA A 69 -1.02 34.09 36.19
CA ALA A 69 -0.77 34.98 35.08
C ALA A 69 -0.82 34.13 33.81
N ASP A 70 -1.66 34.50 32.84
CA ASP A 70 -1.68 33.92 31.48
C ASP A 70 -0.46 34.38 30.66
N ASP A 71 0.71 34.47 31.31
CA ASP A 71 1.97 34.85 30.67
C ASP A 71 2.79 33.62 30.27
N ALA A 72 3.69 33.80 29.32
CA ALA A 72 4.50 32.70 28.78
C ALA A 72 5.41 32.08 29.85
N LEU A 73 5.90 32.90 30.79
CA LEU A 73 6.81 32.48 31.85
C LEU A 73 6.11 31.57 32.86
N SER A 74 4.91 31.94 33.34
CA SER A 74 4.15 31.11 34.28
C SER A 74 3.75 29.77 33.66
N ASN A 75 3.47 29.73 32.35
CA ASN A 75 3.20 28.49 31.64
C ASN A 75 4.42 27.56 31.61
N ILE A 76 5.62 28.09 31.36
CA ILE A 76 6.87 27.32 31.38
C ILE A 76 7.14 26.79 32.79
N LEU A 77 7.04 27.65 33.81
CA LEU A 77 7.24 27.27 35.21
C LEU A 77 6.23 26.20 35.65
N THR A 78 4.98 26.30 35.21
CA THR A 78 3.95 25.30 35.48
C THR A 78 4.29 23.95 34.85
N MET A 79 4.76 23.94 33.61
CA MET A 79 5.19 22.70 32.92
C MET A 79 6.39 22.06 33.63
N GLN A 80 7.38 22.86 34.07
CA GLN A 80 8.53 22.37 34.83
C GLN A 80 8.13 21.81 36.21
N ALA A 81 7.26 22.52 36.93
CA ALA A 81 6.72 22.09 38.21
C ALA A 81 5.95 20.77 38.07
N LEU A 82 5.14 20.63 37.02
CA LEU A 82 4.42 19.41 36.70
C LEU A 82 5.38 18.23 36.52
N LEU A 83 6.36 18.37 35.61
CA LEU A 83 7.32 17.29 35.30
C LEU A 83 8.08 16.82 36.54
N LYS A 84 8.47 17.76 37.41
CA LYS A 84 9.14 17.47 38.68
C LYS A 84 8.20 16.80 39.68
N GLY A 85 6.99 17.33 39.83
CA GLY A 85 6.02 16.85 40.83
C GLY A 85 5.46 15.46 40.54
N ILE A 86 5.31 15.08 39.26
CA ILE A 86 4.88 13.72 38.86
C ILE A 86 6.05 12.74 38.72
N GLY A 87 7.28 13.18 39.00
CA GLY A 87 8.48 12.36 38.90
C GLY A 87 8.77 11.84 37.49
N PHE A 88 8.46 12.61 36.44
CA PHE A 88 8.61 12.13 35.07
C PHE A 88 10.09 12.01 34.67
N PRO A 89 10.57 10.83 34.24
CA PRO A 89 11.97 10.64 33.85
C PRO A 89 12.27 11.30 32.49
N GLN A 90 13.14 12.32 32.50
CA GLN A 90 13.52 13.07 31.28
C GLN A 90 14.14 12.18 30.19
N SER A 91 14.77 11.07 30.56
CA SER A 91 15.34 10.10 29.62
C SER A 91 14.29 9.53 28.64
N ARG A 92 13.00 9.51 29.02
CA ARG A 92 11.90 9.06 28.14
C ARG A 92 11.60 10.01 26.98
N LEU A 93 12.08 11.26 27.00
CA LEU A 93 11.89 12.19 25.87
C LEU A 93 12.78 11.84 24.67
N TYR A 94 13.83 11.03 24.89
CA TYR A 94 14.71 10.56 23.82
C TYR A 94 14.12 9.38 23.05
N THR A 95 13.21 8.61 23.66
CA THR A 95 12.49 7.51 23.00
C THR A 95 11.15 7.97 22.41
N PRO A 96 10.54 7.23 21.47
CA PRO A 96 9.17 7.48 21.04
C PRO A 96 8.18 7.37 22.21
N PRO A 97 7.04 8.10 22.21
CA PRO A 97 6.05 7.98 23.28
C PRO A 97 5.47 6.56 23.28
N GLU A 98 5.31 5.97 24.47
CA GLU A 98 4.65 4.67 24.63
C GLU A 98 3.21 4.79 24.10
N GLN A 99 2.82 3.97 23.11
CA GLN A 99 1.43 3.92 22.64
C GLN A 99 0.58 3.13 23.64
N TRP A 100 -0.11 3.85 24.52
CA TRP A 100 -0.94 3.25 25.58
C TRP A 100 -2.42 3.06 25.17
N SER A 101 -2.82 3.58 24.01
CA SER A 101 -4.13 3.36 23.40
C SER A 101 -4.04 3.64 21.90
N LYS A 102 -4.69 2.82 21.05
CA LYS A 102 -4.82 3.10 19.60
C LYS A 102 -5.69 4.33 19.32
N ASP A 103 -6.46 4.78 20.31
CA ASP A 103 -7.44 5.86 20.21
C ASP A 103 -7.09 7.01 21.14
N THR A 104 -7.21 8.24 20.67
CA THR A 104 -6.97 9.43 21.49
C THR A 104 -8.14 9.64 22.45
N PRO A 105 -7.93 9.67 23.78
CA PRO A 105 -9.01 9.91 24.72
C PRO A 105 -9.46 11.38 24.70
N ALA A 106 -10.75 11.60 24.90
CA ALA A 106 -11.38 12.92 24.95
C ALA A 106 -12.59 12.93 25.90
N GLN A 107 -12.86 14.10 26.47
CA GLN A 107 -14.01 14.32 27.36
C GLN A 107 -15.25 14.78 26.59
N ARG A 108 -16.39 14.64 27.27
CA ARG A 108 -17.64 15.29 26.89
C ARG A 108 -17.38 16.79 26.65
N GLY A 109 -17.96 17.34 25.58
CA GLY A 109 -17.78 18.72 25.16
C GLY A 109 -16.48 19.01 24.40
N SER A 110 -15.67 17.99 24.06
CA SER A 110 -14.43 18.22 23.29
C SER A 110 -14.71 18.89 21.93
N PRO A 111 -14.08 20.04 21.63
CA PRO A 111 -14.24 20.73 20.35
C PRO A 111 -13.50 20.03 19.20
N THR A 112 -12.42 19.30 19.53
CA THR A 112 -11.56 18.60 18.56
C THR A 112 -12.14 17.24 18.19
N PHE A 113 -12.62 16.49 19.17
CA PHE A 113 -13.16 15.15 18.99
C PHE A 113 -14.69 15.21 19.08
N ARG A 114 -15.34 15.35 17.92
CA ARG A 114 -16.80 15.50 17.82
C ARG A 114 -17.57 14.24 18.20
N LEU A 115 -16.91 13.09 18.23
CA LEU A 115 -17.52 11.80 18.49
C LEU A 115 -16.75 11.09 19.61
N LEU A 116 -17.46 10.52 20.57
CA LEU A 116 -16.90 9.74 21.67
C LEU A 116 -17.52 8.35 21.67
N TYR A 117 -16.72 7.31 21.81
CA TYR A 117 -17.21 5.94 21.98
C TYR A 117 -17.20 5.59 23.46
N ASP A 118 -18.35 5.17 23.98
CA ASP A 118 -18.47 4.68 25.34
C ASP A 118 -18.32 3.15 25.37
N PRO A 119 -17.24 2.61 25.97
CA PRO A 119 -17.03 1.16 26.06
C PRO A 119 -18.07 0.44 26.92
N GLU A 120 -18.71 1.11 27.88
CA GLU A 120 -19.70 0.49 28.78
C GLU A 120 -21.02 0.26 28.07
N THR A 121 -21.58 1.30 27.48
CA THR A 121 -22.82 1.19 26.69
C THR A 121 -22.58 0.60 25.30
N ARG A 122 -21.32 0.53 24.85
CA ARG A 122 -20.91 0.13 23.48
C ARG A 122 -21.53 1.00 22.39
N LEU A 123 -21.81 2.25 22.71
CA LEU A 123 -22.43 3.22 21.82
C LEU A 123 -21.44 4.34 21.44
N LEU A 124 -21.57 4.84 20.23
CA LEU A 124 -20.91 6.05 19.74
C LEU A 124 -21.84 7.24 19.94
N HIS A 125 -21.33 8.30 20.54
CA HIS A 125 -22.06 9.52 20.87
C HIS A 125 -21.43 10.73 20.17
N ARG A 126 -22.19 11.82 20.05
CA ARG A 126 -21.59 13.14 19.88
C ARG A 126 -20.93 13.57 21.18
N SER A 127 -19.89 14.38 21.10
CA SER A 127 -19.16 14.84 22.29
C SER A 127 -20.04 15.63 23.25
N ASP A 128 -21.11 16.29 22.79
CA ASP A 128 -22.05 17.07 23.59
C ASP A 128 -23.22 16.25 24.18
N CYS A 129 -23.31 14.95 23.89
CA CYS A 129 -24.45 14.11 24.27
C CYS A 129 -24.65 13.98 25.79
N ASP A 130 -25.90 14.13 26.26
CA ASP A 130 -26.29 14.01 27.67
C ASP A 130 -26.12 12.61 28.26
N CYS A 131 -26.12 11.58 27.42
CA CYS A 131 -25.89 10.21 27.87
C CYS A 131 -24.42 9.92 28.23
N LEU A 132 -23.51 10.89 28.02
CA LEU A 132 -22.10 10.72 28.32
C LEU A 132 -21.79 11.12 29.77
N PRO A 133 -20.93 10.37 30.47
CA PRO A 133 -20.43 10.75 31.79
C PRO A 133 -19.61 12.05 31.73
N GLU A 134 -19.87 12.99 32.64
CA GLU A 134 -19.27 14.33 32.63
C GLU A 134 -17.75 14.34 32.88
N ALA A 135 -17.27 13.51 33.81
CA ALA A 135 -15.87 13.52 34.26
C ALA A 135 -15.01 12.40 33.66
N ARG A 136 -15.47 11.71 32.62
CA ARG A 136 -14.76 10.55 32.05
C ARG A 136 -14.15 10.84 30.69
N TYR A 137 -12.91 10.40 30.51
CA TYR A 137 -12.24 10.38 29.22
C TYR A 137 -12.61 9.12 28.45
N LEU A 138 -13.07 9.29 27.21
CA LEU A 138 -13.55 8.23 26.32
C LEU A 138 -12.79 8.26 24.99
N PRO A 139 -12.65 7.13 24.27
CA PRO A 139 -12.07 7.10 22.93
C PRO A 139 -12.75 8.11 21.98
N GLY A 140 -11.99 9.11 21.54
CA GLY A 140 -12.45 10.22 20.73
C GLY A 140 -12.13 10.06 19.25
N TYR A 141 -13.07 10.47 18.40
CA TYR A 141 -12.94 10.46 16.94
C TYR A 141 -13.35 11.79 16.34
N THR A 142 -12.63 12.21 15.30
CA THR A 142 -12.92 13.44 14.56
C THR A 142 -13.98 13.23 13.47
N SER A 143 -14.23 11.98 13.06
CA SER A 143 -15.21 11.63 12.02
C SER A 143 -15.74 10.21 12.20
N PHE A 144 -16.87 9.90 11.54
CA PHE A 144 -17.50 8.57 11.57
C PHE A 144 -16.71 7.47 10.85
N ARG A 145 -15.63 7.79 10.12
CA ARG A 145 -14.89 6.83 9.29
C ARG A 145 -14.35 5.63 10.08
N VAL A 146 -13.66 5.90 11.20
CA VAL A 146 -13.07 4.86 12.06
C VAL A 146 -14.16 4.09 12.82
N PRO A 147 -15.13 4.75 13.47
CA PRO A 147 -16.26 4.05 14.10
C PRO A 147 -17.04 3.11 13.18
N ILE A 148 -17.30 3.54 11.93
CA ILE A 148 -17.98 2.72 10.93
C ILE A 148 -17.14 1.49 10.56
N ARG A 149 -15.82 1.65 10.37
CA ARG A 149 -14.92 0.53 10.06
C ARG A 149 -14.88 -0.50 11.18
N ARG A 150 -14.95 -0.05 12.44
CA ARG A 150 -14.96 -0.90 13.63
C ARG A 150 -16.34 -1.47 13.97
N GLY A 151 -17.39 -1.12 13.22
CA GLY A 151 -18.73 -1.67 13.38
C GLY A 151 -19.46 -1.18 14.63
N TYR A 152 -19.06 -0.04 15.21
CA TYR A 152 -19.69 0.52 16.41
C TYR A 152 -21.17 0.87 16.17
N GLN A 153 -21.98 0.77 17.22
CA GLN A 153 -23.38 1.17 17.17
C GLN A 153 -23.51 2.66 17.51
N ALA A 154 -24.39 3.38 16.82
CA ALA A 154 -24.61 4.80 17.04
C ALA A 154 -25.71 5.03 18.08
N CYS A 155 -25.44 5.91 19.04
CA CYS A 155 -26.45 6.48 19.91
C CYS A 155 -27.46 7.29 19.10
N ILE A 156 -28.68 7.47 19.63
CA ILE A 156 -29.75 8.28 19.04
C ILE A 156 -29.25 9.69 18.67
N CYS A 157 -28.36 10.28 19.49
CA CYS A 157 -27.82 11.63 19.26
C CYS A 157 -27.03 11.80 17.95
N CYS A 158 -26.43 10.72 17.41
CA CYS A 158 -25.62 10.77 16.18
C CYS A 158 -26.11 9.79 15.11
N ARG A 159 -27.21 9.07 15.38
CA ARG A 159 -27.68 7.94 14.56
C ARG A 159 -27.92 8.32 13.10
N ARG A 160 -28.56 9.46 12.85
CA ARG A 160 -28.88 9.93 11.49
C ARG A 160 -27.60 10.21 10.69
N GLU A 161 -26.71 11.01 11.25
CA GLU A 161 -25.43 11.41 10.64
C GLU A 161 -24.52 10.19 10.43
N TYR A 162 -24.50 9.26 11.39
CA TYR A 162 -23.77 8.00 11.27
C TYR A 162 -24.24 7.19 10.07
N PHE A 163 -25.56 7.03 9.88
CA PHE A 163 -26.10 6.27 8.75
C PHE A 163 -25.93 7.00 7.42
N GLU A 164 -25.96 8.33 7.40
CA GLU A 164 -25.59 9.12 6.21
C GLU A 164 -24.13 8.91 5.83
N ALA A 165 -23.21 8.95 6.80
CA ALA A 165 -21.80 8.66 6.57
C ALA A 165 -21.56 7.22 6.10
N LEU A 166 -22.31 6.24 6.64
CA LEU A 166 -22.28 4.85 6.18
C LEU A 166 -22.75 4.73 4.73
N ARG A 167 -23.88 5.35 4.39
CA ARG A 167 -24.42 5.36 3.02
C ARG A 167 -23.44 5.98 2.04
N LYS A 168 -22.85 7.13 2.39
CA LYS A 168 -21.86 7.82 1.55
C LYS A 168 -20.63 6.94 1.29
N ARG A 169 -20.05 6.37 2.36
CA ARG A 169 -18.92 5.42 2.26
C ARG A 169 -19.27 4.24 1.34
N ASN A 170 -20.43 3.63 1.55
CA ASN A 170 -20.83 2.45 0.78
C ASN A 170 -21.13 2.80 -0.68
N ALA A 171 -21.73 3.95 -0.97
CA ALA A 171 -21.93 4.43 -2.33
C ALA A 171 -20.60 4.65 -3.07
N GLU A 172 -19.63 5.30 -2.42
CA GLU A 172 -18.28 5.49 -2.96
C GLU A 172 -17.59 4.14 -3.22
N TRP A 173 -17.65 3.21 -2.27
CA TRP A 173 -17.06 1.87 -2.41
C TRP A 173 -17.69 1.07 -3.55
N ILE A 174 -19.02 1.08 -3.67
CA ILE A 174 -19.75 0.33 -4.68
C ILE A 174 -19.53 0.93 -6.08
N SER A 175 -19.44 2.26 -6.18
CA SER A 175 -19.12 2.93 -7.45
C SER A 175 -17.76 2.53 -8.01
N ARG A 176 -16.81 2.17 -7.14
CA ARG A 176 -15.43 1.77 -7.49
C ARG A 176 -15.24 0.25 -7.60
N ALA A 177 -16.18 -0.54 -7.10
CA ALA A 177 -16.08 -1.99 -7.10
C ALA A 177 -16.50 -2.54 -8.46
N ASP A 178 -15.73 -3.47 -9.02
CA ASP A 178 -16.03 -4.09 -10.32
C ASP A 178 -17.05 -5.23 -10.21
N TYR A 179 -17.29 -5.73 -8.99
CA TYR A 179 -18.09 -6.93 -8.74
C TYR A 179 -19.60 -6.71 -8.84
N PRO A 180 -20.32 -7.42 -9.74
CA PRO A 180 -21.75 -7.23 -9.97
C PRO A 180 -22.64 -7.63 -8.78
N PHE A 181 -22.23 -8.62 -7.99
CA PHE A 181 -23.02 -9.15 -6.88
C PHE A 181 -22.39 -8.82 -5.52
N LEU A 182 -23.22 -8.36 -4.60
CA LEU A 182 -22.86 -7.88 -3.27
C LEU A 182 -23.71 -8.60 -2.22
N TYR A 183 -23.13 -8.92 -1.07
CA TYR A 183 -23.87 -9.50 0.05
C TYR A 183 -23.19 -9.17 1.38
N SER A 184 -23.92 -9.36 2.48
CA SER A 184 -23.34 -9.33 3.81
C SER A 184 -23.02 -10.74 4.28
N GLY A 185 -21.94 -10.91 5.06
CA GLY A 185 -21.58 -12.21 5.64
C GLY A 185 -22.74 -12.88 6.37
N ASN A 186 -23.52 -12.08 7.11
CA ASN A 186 -24.63 -12.55 7.95
C ASN A 186 -25.98 -12.60 7.23
N SER A 187 -26.07 -12.14 5.97
CA SER A 187 -27.31 -12.14 5.21
C SER A 187 -27.40 -13.38 4.33
N ARG A 188 -28.58 -14.02 4.34
CA ARG A 188 -28.95 -15.07 3.37
C ARG A 188 -29.34 -14.49 2.01
N VAL A 189 -29.31 -13.16 1.84
CA VAL A 189 -29.72 -12.47 0.62
C VAL A 189 -28.53 -11.79 -0.05
N PHE A 190 -28.41 -11.93 -1.36
CA PHE A 190 -27.45 -11.18 -2.18
C PHE A 190 -28.14 -10.20 -3.14
N HIS A 191 -27.42 -9.16 -3.51
CA HIS A 191 -27.92 -7.96 -4.16
C HIS A 191 -27.05 -7.59 -5.37
N THR A 192 -27.58 -6.78 -6.28
CA THR A 192 -26.80 -6.07 -7.30
C THR A 192 -26.32 -4.70 -6.77
N LYS A 193 -25.34 -4.09 -7.46
CA LYS A 193 -24.81 -2.73 -7.14
C LYS A 193 -25.88 -1.64 -7.04
N SER A 194 -26.95 -1.76 -7.83
CA SER A 194 -28.03 -0.76 -7.89
C SER A 194 -29.03 -0.86 -6.73
N CYS A 195 -28.94 -1.89 -5.88
CA CYS A 195 -29.93 -2.13 -4.84
C CYS A 195 -29.76 -1.16 -3.66
N PRO A 196 -30.77 -0.38 -3.25
CA PRO A 196 -30.62 0.57 -2.12
C PRO A 196 -30.18 -0.08 -0.80
N HIS A 197 -30.49 -1.36 -0.57
CA HIS A 197 -30.12 -2.07 0.66
C HIS A 197 -28.63 -2.21 0.88
N VAL A 198 -27.83 -2.24 -0.19
CA VAL A 198 -26.37 -2.40 -0.10
C VAL A 198 -25.72 -1.21 0.61
N LEU A 199 -26.34 -0.02 0.53
CA LEU A 199 -25.83 1.19 1.15
C LEU A 199 -25.88 1.14 2.68
N MET A 200 -26.69 0.23 3.24
CA MET A 200 -26.85 0.06 4.69
C MET A 200 -26.12 -1.17 5.24
N ILE A 201 -25.42 -1.93 4.40
CA ILE A 201 -24.65 -3.10 4.82
C ILE A 201 -23.38 -2.63 5.55
N ARG A 202 -23.13 -3.16 6.75
CA ARG A 202 -21.93 -2.85 7.54
C ARG A 202 -20.66 -3.49 6.97
N GLU A 203 -20.77 -4.76 6.59
CA GLU A 203 -19.70 -5.56 6.00
C GLU A 203 -20.14 -6.06 4.62
N ILE A 204 -19.64 -5.40 3.57
CA ILE A 204 -19.93 -5.71 2.19
C ILE A 204 -18.91 -6.72 1.68
N ARG A 205 -19.38 -7.88 1.24
CA ARG A 205 -18.65 -8.87 0.47
C ARG A 205 -19.16 -8.87 -0.97
N TYR A 206 -18.36 -9.40 -1.88
CA TYR A 206 -18.62 -9.30 -3.31
C TYR A 206 -18.17 -10.54 -4.08
N THR A 207 -18.85 -10.82 -5.19
CA THR A 207 -18.49 -11.90 -6.13
C THR A 207 -18.78 -11.49 -7.57
N PHE A 208 -18.10 -12.17 -8.50
CA PHE A 208 -18.40 -12.07 -9.93
C PHE A 208 -19.54 -12.97 -10.36
N HIS A 209 -19.62 -14.18 -9.81
CA HIS A 209 -20.50 -15.22 -10.32
C HIS A 209 -21.80 -15.29 -9.52
N TYR A 210 -22.91 -15.36 -10.24
CA TYR A 210 -24.23 -15.56 -9.67
C TYR A 210 -24.30 -16.88 -8.88
N ASP A 211 -23.75 -17.97 -9.44
CA ASP A 211 -23.84 -19.31 -8.86
C ASP A 211 -23.14 -19.43 -7.51
N THR A 212 -22.03 -18.70 -7.32
CA THR A 212 -21.32 -18.65 -6.04
C THR A 212 -22.22 -18.09 -4.94
N CYS A 213 -23.03 -17.08 -5.25
CA CYS A 213 -24.03 -16.56 -4.32
C CYS A 213 -25.22 -17.51 -4.18
N ALA A 214 -25.78 -17.98 -5.30
CA ALA A 214 -26.99 -18.81 -5.35
C ALA A 214 -26.85 -20.13 -4.59
N ARG A 215 -25.63 -20.70 -4.50
CA ARG A 215 -25.33 -21.91 -3.73
C ARG A 215 -25.70 -21.83 -2.25
N SER A 216 -25.62 -20.65 -1.64
CA SER A 216 -25.79 -20.47 -0.19
C SER A 216 -26.72 -19.33 0.19
N ARG A 217 -27.18 -18.54 -0.79
CA ARG A 217 -27.94 -17.30 -0.59
C ARG A 217 -29.03 -17.17 -1.65
N ARG A 218 -30.15 -16.57 -1.27
CA ARG A 218 -31.28 -16.28 -2.15
C ARG A 218 -31.14 -14.89 -2.81
N PRO A 219 -31.59 -14.73 -4.06
CA PRO A 219 -31.57 -13.42 -4.72
C PRO A 219 -32.50 -12.43 -4.01
N CYS A 220 -32.09 -11.17 -3.93
CA CYS A 220 -32.92 -10.10 -3.38
C CYS A 220 -34.18 -9.88 -4.22
N LYS A 221 -35.35 -9.82 -3.57
CA LYS A 221 -36.64 -9.59 -4.24
C LYS A 221 -36.78 -8.20 -4.87
N LEU A 222 -36.04 -7.21 -4.38
CA LEU A 222 -36.12 -5.82 -4.84
C LEU A 222 -35.26 -5.56 -6.07
N CYS A 223 -33.99 -5.95 -6.04
CA CYS A 223 -33.10 -5.75 -7.18
C CYS A 223 -33.04 -6.93 -8.14
N ARG A 224 -33.73 -8.03 -7.81
CA ARG A 224 -33.90 -9.24 -8.64
C ARG A 224 -32.61 -9.61 -9.41
N PRO A 225 -31.51 -9.95 -8.71
CA PRO A 225 -30.28 -10.37 -9.37
C PRO A 225 -30.55 -11.54 -10.32
N HIS A 226 -30.07 -11.46 -11.57
CA HIS A 226 -30.23 -12.51 -12.58
C HIS A 226 -28.87 -13.08 -13.01
N PRO A 227 -28.76 -14.36 -13.38
CA PRO A 227 -27.57 -14.94 -14.02
C PRO A 227 -27.02 -14.15 -15.24
N HIS A 228 -27.86 -13.37 -15.91
CA HIS A 228 -27.55 -12.58 -17.10
C HIS A 228 -27.42 -11.09 -16.78
N THR A 229 -27.36 -10.72 -15.50
CA THR A 229 -27.01 -9.33 -15.12
C THR A 229 -25.69 -9.02 -15.84
N PRO A 230 -25.66 -8.02 -16.74
CA PRO A 230 -24.52 -7.80 -17.60
C PRO A 230 -23.30 -7.68 -16.71
N TYR A 231 -22.44 -8.68 -16.82
CA TYR A 231 -21.06 -8.54 -16.43
C TYR A 231 -20.63 -7.27 -17.18
N LEU A 232 -20.30 -6.19 -16.46
CA LEU A 232 -19.21 -5.35 -16.99
C LEU A 232 -18.14 -6.39 -17.27
N GLU A 233 -17.89 -6.67 -18.55
CA GLU A 233 -17.02 -7.75 -18.97
C GLU A 233 -15.87 -7.75 -17.99
N ALA A 234 -15.75 -8.83 -17.19
CA ALA A 234 -14.58 -8.97 -16.34
C ALA A 234 -13.43 -8.81 -17.33
N PRO A 235 -12.68 -7.72 -17.22
CA PRO A 235 -11.95 -7.23 -18.37
C PRO A 235 -10.99 -8.34 -18.73
N LYS A 236 -11.12 -8.86 -19.96
CA LYS A 236 -10.55 -10.14 -20.41
C LYS A 236 -9.25 -10.40 -19.65
N SER A 237 -9.38 -11.13 -18.54
CA SER A 237 -8.22 -11.60 -17.80
C SER A 237 -7.56 -12.48 -18.84
N THR A 238 -6.43 -12.04 -19.38
CA THR A 238 -5.51 -12.95 -20.05
C THR A 238 -5.45 -14.17 -19.15
N SER A 239 -5.88 -15.31 -19.67
CA SER A 239 -6.00 -16.55 -18.91
C SER A 239 -4.71 -16.78 -18.11
N PRO A 240 -4.78 -17.43 -16.93
CA PRO A 240 -3.57 -17.86 -16.23
C PRO A 240 -2.59 -18.49 -17.24
N VAL A 241 -1.30 -18.19 -17.11
CA VAL A 241 -0.29 -18.72 -18.05
C VAL A 241 -0.44 -20.23 -18.10
N SER A 242 -0.50 -20.81 -19.30
CA SER A 242 -0.73 -22.25 -19.40
C SER A 242 0.45 -23.02 -18.77
N PRO A 243 0.20 -24.19 -18.16
CA PRO A 243 1.29 -25.00 -17.58
C PRO A 243 2.40 -25.33 -18.59
N ALA A 244 2.05 -25.50 -19.87
CA ALA A 244 3.03 -25.72 -20.94
C ALA A 244 3.95 -24.51 -21.15
N GLU A 245 3.40 -23.30 -21.20
CA GLU A 245 4.20 -22.07 -21.34
C GLU A 245 5.11 -21.81 -20.14
N VAL A 246 4.64 -22.17 -18.94
CA VAL A 246 5.46 -22.12 -17.71
C VAL A 246 6.63 -23.10 -17.79
N ALA A 247 6.37 -24.35 -18.17
CA ALA A 247 7.40 -25.38 -18.31
C ALA A 247 8.45 -24.98 -19.35
N ASP A 248 8.02 -24.43 -20.47
CA ASP A 248 8.90 -23.91 -21.52
C ASP A 248 9.76 -22.73 -21.04
N ALA A 249 9.18 -21.81 -20.26
CA ALA A 249 9.93 -20.70 -19.67
C ALA A 249 10.99 -21.17 -18.66
N LEU A 250 10.66 -22.15 -17.83
CA LEU A 250 11.60 -22.80 -16.90
C LEU A 250 12.72 -23.51 -17.66
N LYS A 251 12.39 -24.29 -18.69
CA LYS A 251 13.40 -24.98 -19.53
C LYS A 251 14.40 -23.99 -20.13
N ARG A 252 13.91 -22.89 -20.71
CA ARG A 252 14.78 -21.83 -21.24
C ARG A 252 15.65 -21.19 -20.17
N PHE A 253 15.11 -20.95 -18.99
CA PHE A 253 15.84 -20.37 -17.86
C PHE A 253 16.99 -21.28 -17.39
N TYR A 254 16.71 -22.56 -17.16
CA TYR A 254 17.74 -23.50 -16.71
C TYR A 254 18.81 -23.75 -17.78
N GLN A 255 18.41 -23.85 -19.06
CA GLN A 255 19.37 -23.92 -20.16
C GLN A 255 20.26 -22.67 -20.21
N ALA A 256 19.68 -21.48 -20.05
CA ALA A 256 20.44 -20.24 -20.03
C ALA A 256 21.43 -20.19 -18.85
N LYS A 257 21.06 -20.69 -17.68
CA LYS A 257 21.97 -20.81 -16.52
C LYS A 257 23.14 -21.73 -16.83
N GLN A 258 22.86 -22.92 -17.34
CA GLN A 258 23.88 -23.87 -17.72
C GLN A 258 24.83 -23.29 -18.79
N ASP A 259 24.28 -22.67 -19.84
CA ASP A 259 25.09 -22.01 -20.88
C ASP A 259 25.99 -20.92 -20.28
N GLN A 260 25.51 -20.14 -19.31
CA GLN A 260 26.32 -19.12 -18.64
C GLN A 260 27.44 -19.74 -17.81
N ASP A 261 27.18 -20.80 -17.07
CA ASP A 261 28.17 -21.50 -16.26
C ASP A 261 29.26 -22.14 -17.15
N ASP A 262 28.88 -22.69 -18.31
CA ASP A 262 29.80 -23.22 -19.32
C ASP A 262 30.69 -22.11 -19.91
N ILE A 263 30.11 -20.95 -20.24
CA ILE A 263 30.83 -19.76 -20.73
C ILE A 263 31.84 -19.25 -19.69
N TRP A 264 31.47 -19.26 -18.40
CA TRP A 264 32.36 -18.86 -17.31
C TRP A 264 33.47 -19.88 -17.07
N SER A 265 33.20 -21.16 -17.28
CA SER A 265 34.16 -22.25 -17.13
C SER A 265 35.17 -22.36 -18.28
N GLN A 266 34.84 -21.83 -19.46
CA GLN A 266 35.73 -21.82 -20.62
C GLN A 266 36.95 -20.90 -20.41
N LYS A 267 38.14 -21.53 -20.40
CA LYS A 267 39.44 -20.85 -20.39
C LYS A 267 39.78 -20.33 -21.79
N GLY A 268 40.39 -19.14 -21.87
CA GLY A 268 40.87 -18.55 -23.13
C GLY A 268 39.91 -17.59 -23.85
N LEU A 269 38.67 -17.41 -23.35
CA LEU A 269 37.77 -16.37 -23.85
C LEU A 269 38.24 -14.97 -23.41
N THR A 270 38.38 -14.08 -24.38
CA THR A 270 38.53 -12.64 -24.12
C THR A 270 37.27 -12.07 -23.47
N ALA A 271 37.39 -10.95 -22.77
CA ALA A 271 36.25 -10.29 -22.11
C ALA A 271 35.11 -9.96 -23.09
N SER A 272 35.44 -9.50 -24.30
CA SER A 272 34.46 -9.17 -25.34
C SER A 272 33.74 -10.40 -25.89
N GLN A 273 34.45 -11.51 -26.12
CA GLN A 273 33.82 -12.77 -26.55
C GLN A 273 32.90 -13.34 -25.47
N ARG A 274 33.28 -13.22 -24.20
CA ARG A 274 32.47 -13.64 -23.06
C ARG A 274 31.18 -12.82 -22.95
N ASP A 275 31.30 -11.48 -22.92
CA ASP A 275 30.14 -10.59 -22.85
C ASP A 275 29.15 -10.86 -23.99
N ARG A 276 29.68 -11.00 -25.19
CA ARG A 276 28.92 -11.40 -26.37
C ARG A 276 28.18 -12.73 -26.18
N ALA A 277 28.85 -13.76 -25.67
CA ALA A 277 28.21 -15.06 -25.45
C ALA A 277 27.08 -14.94 -24.41
N LEU A 278 27.29 -14.16 -23.35
CA LEU A 278 26.28 -13.88 -22.32
C LEU A 278 25.07 -13.10 -22.87
N GLN A 279 25.26 -12.16 -23.81
CA GLN A 279 24.15 -11.44 -24.47
C GLN A 279 23.23 -12.38 -25.27
N LEU A 280 23.78 -13.48 -25.81
CA LEU A 280 23.03 -14.48 -26.59
C LEU A 280 22.35 -15.55 -25.71
N THR A 281 22.67 -15.62 -24.41
CA THR A 281 22.05 -16.57 -23.46
C THR A 281 20.87 -15.99 -22.70
N HIS A 282 20.40 -14.78 -23.04
CA HIS A 282 19.31 -14.16 -22.30
C HIS A 282 17.98 -14.93 -22.47
N PRO A 283 17.36 -15.45 -21.38
CA PRO A 283 16.22 -16.37 -21.45
C PRO A 283 14.92 -15.72 -21.93
N GLY A 284 14.86 -14.39 -21.94
CA GLY A 284 13.72 -13.60 -22.42
C GLY A 284 13.85 -13.05 -23.85
N LEU A 285 14.88 -13.43 -24.62
CA LEU A 285 15.09 -12.93 -25.98
C LEU A 285 15.08 -14.08 -26.98
N ALA A 286 14.38 -13.86 -28.10
CA ALA A 286 14.22 -14.83 -29.18
C ALA A 286 15.04 -14.43 -30.42
N PHE A 287 15.22 -13.13 -30.61
CA PHE A 287 15.85 -12.54 -31.79
C PHE A 287 16.91 -11.52 -31.40
N TRP A 288 17.95 -11.40 -32.22
CA TRP A 288 19.05 -10.46 -32.02
C TRP A 288 19.40 -9.76 -33.33
N ALA A 289 19.66 -8.47 -33.26
CA ALA A 289 20.22 -7.66 -34.35
C ALA A 289 21.56 -7.06 -33.89
N GLY A 290 22.58 -7.09 -34.74
CA GLY A 290 23.87 -6.45 -34.45
C GLY A 290 23.83 -4.95 -34.73
N ALA A 291 24.66 -4.17 -34.03
CA ALA A 291 24.81 -2.75 -34.33
C ALA A 291 25.31 -2.53 -35.76
N GLY A 292 24.66 -1.65 -36.52
CA GLY A 292 24.99 -1.37 -37.92
C GLY A 292 24.37 -2.33 -38.95
N TYR A 293 23.64 -3.36 -38.51
CA TYR A 293 22.97 -4.32 -39.40
C TYR A 293 21.45 -4.13 -39.40
N GLN A 294 20.83 -4.21 -40.58
CA GLN A 294 19.37 -4.08 -40.72
C GLN A 294 18.62 -5.42 -40.59
N THR A 295 19.33 -6.53 -40.38
CA THR A 295 18.72 -7.86 -40.25
C THR A 295 18.74 -8.37 -38.82
N PHE A 296 17.67 -9.06 -38.42
CA PHE A 296 17.62 -9.79 -37.15
C PHE A 296 17.66 -11.30 -37.35
N HIS A 297 18.20 -11.99 -36.34
CA HIS A 297 18.63 -13.37 -36.39
C HIS A 297 18.15 -14.14 -35.16
N VAL A 298 18.04 -15.46 -35.27
CA VAL A 298 17.95 -16.38 -34.12
C VAL A 298 19.34 -16.76 -33.62
N LYS A 299 19.45 -17.21 -32.36
CA LYS A 299 20.71 -17.61 -31.71
C LYS A 299 21.55 -18.58 -32.54
N SER A 300 20.91 -19.53 -33.23
CA SER A 300 21.56 -20.57 -34.05
C SER A 300 22.01 -20.10 -35.44
N CYS A 301 21.81 -18.83 -35.81
CA CYS A 301 22.16 -18.35 -37.14
C CYS A 301 23.70 -18.26 -37.32
N PRO A 302 24.30 -18.83 -38.38
CA PRO A 302 25.74 -18.73 -38.62
C PRO A 302 26.23 -17.27 -38.77
N LYS A 303 25.40 -16.39 -39.36
CA LYS A 303 25.73 -14.97 -39.51
C LYS A 303 25.85 -14.24 -38.17
N ILE A 304 25.26 -14.78 -37.10
CA ILE A 304 25.35 -14.15 -35.79
C ILE A 304 26.81 -14.04 -35.35
N ALA A 305 27.67 -15.01 -35.71
CA ALA A 305 29.10 -15.09 -35.37
C ALA A 305 29.92 -13.84 -35.76
N GLY A 306 29.50 -13.11 -36.80
CA GLY A 306 30.16 -11.87 -37.23
C GLY A 306 29.64 -10.58 -36.57
N LEU A 307 28.54 -10.65 -35.82
CA LEU A 307 27.85 -9.48 -35.27
C LEU A 307 28.31 -9.16 -33.84
N SER A 308 28.29 -7.89 -33.46
CA SER A 308 28.56 -7.41 -32.10
C SER A 308 27.50 -6.40 -31.64
N GLN A 309 27.52 -6.07 -30.34
CA GLN A 309 26.60 -5.11 -29.72
C GLN A 309 25.13 -5.42 -30.02
N PHE A 310 24.66 -6.55 -29.50
CA PHE A 310 23.36 -7.07 -29.89
C PHE A 310 22.22 -6.27 -29.25
N ARG A 311 21.23 -5.93 -30.08
CA ARG A 311 19.89 -5.54 -29.65
C ARG A 311 18.98 -6.75 -29.71
N GLY A 312 18.45 -7.15 -28.56
CA GLY A 312 17.55 -8.30 -28.43
C GLY A 312 16.07 -7.95 -28.52
N PHE A 313 15.27 -8.86 -29.07
CA PHE A 313 13.82 -8.77 -29.12
C PHE A 313 13.16 -10.08 -28.65
N PRO A 314 12.11 -10.02 -27.82
CA PRO A 314 11.38 -11.21 -27.38
C PRO A 314 10.41 -11.73 -28.45
N ARG A 315 9.90 -10.87 -29.34
CA ARG A 315 8.93 -11.21 -30.38
C ARG A 315 9.34 -10.69 -31.75
N TYR A 316 8.93 -11.40 -32.79
CA TYR A 316 9.20 -11.09 -34.19
C TYR A 316 8.68 -9.69 -34.55
N ARG A 317 7.45 -9.38 -34.13
CA ARG A 317 6.82 -8.09 -34.39
C ARG A 317 7.59 -6.91 -33.78
N ASP A 318 8.24 -7.13 -32.63
CA ASP A 318 8.95 -6.07 -31.91
C ASP A 318 10.24 -5.70 -32.68
N ALA A 319 10.90 -6.70 -33.29
CA ALA A 319 12.05 -6.48 -34.17
C ALA A 319 11.66 -5.74 -35.46
N VAL A 320 10.53 -6.12 -36.07
CA VAL A 320 10.01 -5.44 -37.27
C VAL A 320 9.60 -4.00 -36.98
N GLN A 321 8.89 -3.77 -35.86
CA GLN A 321 8.48 -2.42 -35.45
C GLN A 321 9.69 -1.53 -35.12
N ALA A 322 10.80 -2.11 -34.69
CA ALA A 322 12.07 -1.41 -34.50
C ALA A 322 12.84 -1.16 -35.81
N GLY A 323 12.30 -1.55 -36.98
CA GLY A 323 12.86 -1.28 -38.30
C GLY A 323 13.79 -2.36 -38.88
N TYR A 324 13.85 -3.55 -38.26
CA TYR A 324 14.71 -4.63 -38.74
C TYR A 324 13.97 -5.61 -39.65
N SER A 325 14.69 -6.16 -40.62
CA SER A 325 14.20 -7.17 -41.56
C SER A 325 14.64 -8.59 -41.16
N PRO A 326 13.84 -9.63 -41.44
CA PRO A 326 14.21 -11.00 -41.10
C PRO A 326 15.42 -11.46 -41.93
N CYS A 327 16.40 -12.09 -41.27
CA CYS A 327 17.53 -12.67 -41.99
C CYS A 327 17.08 -13.76 -42.97
N ARG A 328 17.52 -13.64 -44.23
CA ARG A 328 17.19 -14.60 -45.31
C ARG A 328 17.73 -16.02 -45.08
N LEU A 329 18.79 -16.17 -44.28
CA LEU A 329 19.41 -17.47 -44.00
C LEU A 329 18.67 -18.23 -42.90
N CYS A 330 18.49 -17.62 -41.73
CA CYS A 330 17.85 -18.31 -40.61
C CYS A 330 16.32 -18.16 -40.57
N LYS A 331 15.74 -17.33 -41.46
CA LYS A 331 14.30 -17.15 -41.68
C LYS A 331 13.51 -17.11 -40.36
N PRO A 332 13.78 -16.12 -39.47
CA PRO A 332 13.11 -16.03 -38.19
C PRO A 332 11.60 -15.89 -38.39
N THR A 333 10.80 -16.50 -37.52
CA THR A 333 9.32 -16.47 -37.57
C THR A 333 8.72 -16.26 -36.19
N ALA A 334 7.46 -15.84 -36.14
CA ALA A 334 6.71 -15.66 -34.89
C ALA A 334 6.57 -16.95 -34.05
N LYS A 335 6.84 -18.14 -34.61
CA LYS A 335 6.85 -19.40 -33.85
C LYS A 335 7.96 -19.44 -32.78
N GLN A 336 8.97 -18.60 -32.92
CA GLN A 336 10.09 -18.49 -31.98
C GLN A 336 9.86 -17.40 -30.93
N ASP A 337 8.71 -16.71 -30.96
CA ASP A 337 8.38 -15.68 -29.98
C ASP A 337 8.42 -16.26 -28.56
N ILE A 338 8.93 -15.44 -27.64
CA ILE A 338 8.94 -15.77 -26.21
C ILE A 338 7.80 -14.99 -25.55
N PRO A 339 6.66 -15.65 -25.27
CA PRO A 339 5.51 -14.98 -24.64
C PRO A 339 5.78 -14.69 -23.17
N TYR A 340 6.51 -15.57 -22.49
CA TYR A 340 6.84 -15.50 -21.07
C TYR A 340 8.32 -15.79 -20.82
N SER A 341 8.91 -15.01 -19.91
CA SER A 341 10.32 -15.10 -19.54
C SER A 341 10.52 -15.10 -18.03
N ILE A 342 11.57 -15.78 -17.58
CA ILE A 342 12.07 -15.69 -16.20
C ILE A 342 13.39 -14.93 -16.25
N PRO A 343 13.58 -13.86 -15.46
CA PRO A 343 14.84 -13.13 -15.42
C PRO A 343 16.00 -14.04 -15.05
N ILE A 344 17.14 -13.93 -15.74
CA ILE A 344 18.31 -14.77 -15.47
C ILE A 344 18.88 -14.59 -14.05
N THR A 345 18.59 -13.45 -13.42
CA THR A 345 18.95 -13.15 -12.04
C THR A 345 17.98 -13.72 -11.01
N SER A 346 16.85 -14.29 -11.45
CA SER A 346 15.84 -14.82 -10.52
C SER A 346 16.36 -16.07 -9.81
N GLN A 347 16.00 -16.20 -8.53
CA GLN A 347 16.45 -17.26 -7.65
C GLN A 347 15.26 -17.91 -6.94
N VAL A 348 15.36 -19.20 -6.69
CA VAL A 348 14.43 -19.91 -5.79
C VAL A 348 14.82 -19.57 -4.35
N ARG A 349 13.87 -19.07 -3.57
CA ARG A 349 14.08 -18.74 -2.16
C ARG A 349 13.05 -19.48 -1.30
N PRO A 350 13.47 -20.39 -0.40
CA PRO A 350 12.55 -21.11 0.47
C PRO A 350 12.05 -20.22 1.60
N GLY A 351 10.85 -20.51 2.13
CA GLY A 351 10.30 -19.86 3.32
C GLY A 351 9.66 -18.48 3.09
N GLU A 352 9.57 -18.01 1.84
CA GLU A 352 8.88 -16.76 1.53
C GLU A 352 7.35 -16.94 1.60
N CYS A 353 6.69 -16.07 2.35
CA CYS A 353 5.25 -16.12 2.57
C CYS A 353 4.60 -14.72 2.48
N CYS A 354 3.30 -14.68 2.74
CA CYS A 354 2.50 -13.45 2.72
C CYS A 354 3.01 -12.43 3.74
N GLU A 355 3.43 -12.89 4.92
CA GLU A 355 3.97 -12.08 6.00
C GLU A 355 5.27 -11.39 5.58
N THR A 356 6.13 -12.08 4.83
CA THR A 356 7.37 -11.51 4.28
C THR A 356 7.08 -10.37 3.31
N LEU A 357 6.11 -10.55 2.40
CA LEU A 357 5.67 -9.48 1.48
C LEU A 357 5.05 -8.29 2.23
N ALA A 358 4.26 -8.55 3.27
CA ALA A 358 3.66 -7.52 4.10
C ALA A 358 4.72 -6.69 4.84
N GLN A 359 5.79 -7.34 5.33
CA GLN A 359 6.94 -6.67 5.93
C GLN A 359 7.63 -5.74 4.93
N TRP A 360 7.99 -6.23 3.74
CA TRP A 360 8.63 -5.38 2.71
C TRP A 360 7.72 -4.24 2.26
N CYS A 361 6.41 -4.47 2.11
CA CYS A 361 5.46 -3.40 1.82
C CYS A 361 5.46 -2.33 2.92
N SER A 362 5.53 -2.74 4.19
CA SER A 362 5.58 -1.83 5.34
C SER A 362 6.88 -1.01 5.36
N GLU A 363 8.02 -1.63 5.09
CA GLU A 363 9.33 -0.96 4.95
C GLU A 363 9.30 0.11 3.85
N HIS A 364 8.67 -0.20 2.72
CA HIS A 364 8.52 0.71 1.58
C HIS A 364 7.31 1.65 1.67
N ARG A 365 6.55 1.62 2.78
CA ARG A 365 5.33 2.42 3.01
C ARG A 365 4.27 2.26 1.90
N LEU A 366 4.15 1.06 1.35
CA LEU A 366 3.18 0.72 0.32
C LEU A 366 1.84 0.31 0.93
N LEU A 367 0.75 0.59 0.20
CA LEU A 367 -0.56 0.08 0.56
C LEU A 367 -0.71 -1.34 0.01
N PHE A 368 -1.13 -2.28 0.84
CA PHE A 368 -1.35 -3.66 0.43
C PHE A 368 -2.62 -4.25 1.05
N GLN A 369 -3.17 -5.25 0.37
CA GLN A 369 -4.31 -6.07 0.77
C GLN A 369 -4.05 -7.47 0.24
N HIS A 370 -4.45 -8.51 0.95
CA HIS A 370 -4.28 -9.87 0.45
C HIS A 370 -5.45 -10.76 0.85
N ASP A 371 -5.66 -11.79 0.03
CA ASP A 371 -6.49 -12.95 0.33
C ASP A 371 -5.64 -14.22 0.13
N GLU A 372 -6.25 -15.41 0.24
CA GLU A 372 -5.54 -16.69 0.08
C GLU A 372 -4.93 -16.89 -1.31
N ARG A 373 -5.49 -16.24 -2.35
CA ARG A 373 -5.09 -16.43 -3.75
C ARG A 373 -4.18 -15.31 -4.24
N TYR A 374 -4.40 -14.09 -3.77
CA TYR A 374 -3.80 -12.88 -4.31
C TYR A 374 -3.23 -11.98 -3.23
N PHE A 375 -2.02 -11.48 -3.48
CA PHE A 375 -1.45 -10.35 -2.75
C PHE A 375 -1.49 -9.12 -3.64
N ILE A 376 -2.25 -8.12 -3.24
CA ILE A 376 -2.46 -6.88 -3.97
C ILE A 376 -1.65 -5.77 -3.30
N LEU A 377 -0.80 -5.10 -4.06
CA LEU A 377 -0.08 -3.92 -3.59
C LEU A 377 -0.29 -2.73 -4.52
N ARG A 378 -0.18 -1.53 -3.97
CA ARG A 378 -0.37 -0.27 -4.69
C ARG A 378 0.81 0.66 -4.47
N THR A 379 1.35 1.14 -5.59
CA THR A 379 2.36 2.20 -5.66
C THR A 379 1.72 3.48 -6.18
N ALA A 380 2.51 4.55 -6.29
CA ALA A 380 2.11 5.76 -6.99
C ALA A 380 1.95 5.56 -8.51
N ALA A 381 2.62 4.54 -9.09
CA ALA A 381 2.65 4.31 -10.54
C ALA A 381 1.69 3.20 -11.02
N GLY A 382 1.29 2.30 -10.12
CA GLY A 382 0.56 1.10 -10.51
C GLY A 382 -0.18 0.40 -9.38
N LYS A 383 -1.10 -0.47 -9.77
CA LYS A 383 -1.68 -1.50 -8.90
C LYS A 383 -1.17 -2.85 -9.36
N TRP A 384 -0.74 -3.68 -8.44
CA TRP A 384 -0.12 -4.97 -8.72
C TRP A 384 -0.84 -6.08 -7.99
N ARG A 385 -0.93 -7.25 -8.62
CA ARG A 385 -1.55 -8.45 -8.06
C ARG A 385 -0.64 -9.65 -8.28
N ILE A 386 -0.17 -10.21 -7.18
CA ILE A 386 0.74 -11.36 -7.13
C ILE A 386 -0.09 -12.61 -6.85
N HIS A 387 0.07 -13.64 -7.67
CA HIS A 387 -0.56 -14.96 -7.42
C HIS A 387 0.22 -15.72 -6.36
N MET A 388 -0.41 -15.98 -5.21
CA MET A 388 0.27 -16.59 -4.06
C MET A 388 0.47 -18.10 -4.21
N CYS A 389 -0.40 -18.77 -4.97
CA CYS A 389 -0.38 -20.23 -5.14
C CYS A 389 0.40 -20.72 -6.37
N LEU A 390 0.79 -19.83 -7.29
CA LEU A 390 1.47 -20.21 -8.53
C LEU A 390 2.99 -20.14 -8.37
N ARG A 391 3.69 -21.17 -8.84
CA ARG A 391 5.15 -21.21 -8.92
C ARG A 391 5.56 -21.70 -10.31
N PRO A 392 6.39 -20.97 -11.07
CA PRO A 392 6.89 -19.60 -10.85
C PRO A 392 5.78 -18.57 -10.60
N VAL A 393 6.10 -17.52 -9.84
CA VAL A 393 5.19 -16.46 -9.43
C VAL A 393 4.71 -15.70 -10.66
N GLN A 394 3.39 -15.67 -10.84
CA GLN A 394 2.72 -14.88 -11.88
C GLN A 394 2.29 -13.52 -11.31
N LEU A 395 2.51 -12.47 -12.10
CA LEU A 395 2.23 -11.09 -11.72
C LEU A 395 1.24 -10.47 -12.69
N GLU A 396 0.31 -9.70 -12.16
CA GLU A 396 -0.58 -8.85 -12.93
C GLU A 396 -0.48 -7.40 -12.48
N HIS A 397 -0.81 -6.47 -13.38
CA HIS A 397 -0.67 -5.05 -13.08
C HIS A 397 -1.64 -4.15 -13.82
N ILE A 398 -1.82 -2.96 -13.27
CA ILE A 398 -2.47 -1.80 -13.86
C ILE A 398 -1.46 -0.67 -13.85
N ASN A 399 -1.15 -0.10 -15.01
CA ASN A 399 -0.30 1.08 -15.12
C ASN A 399 -1.15 2.35 -14.95
N LEU A 400 -1.02 2.99 -13.78
CA LEU A 400 -1.76 4.21 -13.44
C LEU A 400 -1.16 5.47 -14.08
N ILE A 401 0.09 5.42 -14.54
CA ILE A 401 0.73 6.56 -15.22
C ILE A 401 0.17 6.71 -16.64
N THR A 402 0.10 5.60 -17.39
CA THR A 402 -0.34 5.63 -18.78
C THR A 402 -1.87 5.61 -18.90
N ASN A 403 -2.55 4.93 -17.98
CA ASN A 403 -4.01 4.89 -17.97
C ASN A 403 -4.56 4.93 -16.53
N PRO A 404 -4.73 6.14 -15.96
CA PRO A 404 -5.18 6.32 -14.57
C PRO A 404 -6.57 5.75 -14.27
N ARG A 405 -7.42 5.63 -15.31
CA ARG A 405 -8.79 5.11 -15.19
C ARG A 405 -8.90 3.61 -15.46
N CYS A 406 -7.79 2.95 -15.78
CA CYS A 406 -7.78 1.52 -16.05
C CYS A 406 -8.14 0.74 -14.77
N GLN A 407 -9.14 -0.12 -14.88
CA GLN A 407 -9.57 -1.05 -13.82
C GLN A 407 -9.13 -2.48 -14.13
N THR A 408 -8.51 -2.69 -15.30
CA THR A 408 -8.28 -4.01 -15.87
C THR A 408 -6.85 -4.47 -15.63
N TYR A 409 -6.67 -5.55 -14.88
CA TYR A 409 -5.36 -6.14 -14.66
C TYR A 409 -4.85 -6.83 -15.93
N HIS A 410 -3.59 -6.56 -16.29
CA HIS A 410 -2.89 -7.22 -17.37
C HIS A 410 -1.80 -8.15 -16.81
N VAL A 411 -1.76 -9.39 -17.29
CA VAL A 411 -0.69 -10.34 -16.94
C VAL A 411 0.64 -9.83 -17.48
N GLN A 412 1.64 -9.79 -16.61
CA GLN A 412 3.00 -9.49 -16.99
C GLN A 412 3.59 -10.67 -17.76
N PRO A 413 4.27 -10.45 -18.91
CA PRO A 413 4.99 -11.50 -19.66
C PRO A 413 6.28 -11.95 -18.95
N ARG A 414 6.39 -11.69 -17.65
CA ARG A 414 7.55 -12.00 -16.81
C ARG A 414 7.10 -12.78 -15.59
N LEU A 415 7.74 -13.92 -15.40
CA LEU A 415 7.54 -14.85 -14.29
C LEU A 415 8.76 -14.79 -13.36
N PHE A 416 8.58 -15.12 -12.08
CA PHE A 416 9.65 -15.03 -11.09
C PHE A 416 9.74 -16.30 -10.25
N LEU A 417 10.95 -16.69 -9.84
CA LEU A 417 11.16 -17.88 -9.00
C LEU A 417 10.92 -17.62 -7.51
N SER A 418 10.82 -16.35 -7.10
CA SER A 418 10.61 -15.94 -5.72
C SER A 418 9.70 -14.70 -5.61
N LEU A 419 9.05 -14.56 -4.46
CA LEU A 419 8.30 -13.37 -4.08
C LEU A 419 9.24 -12.17 -3.92
N ARG A 420 10.47 -12.36 -3.45
CA ARG A 420 11.46 -11.28 -3.36
C ARG A 420 11.81 -10.71 -4.73
N ASP A 421 12.12 -11.55 -5.72
CA ASP A 421 12.42 -11.07 -7.07
C ASP A 421 11.21 -10.35 -7.70
N THR A 422 10.01 -10.86 -7.41
CA THR A 422 8.75 -10.24 -7.84
C THR A 422 8.62 -8.83 -7.24
N PHE A 423 8.86 -8.69 -5.95
CA PHE A 423 8.79 -7.41 -5.25
C PHE A 423 9.85 -6.42 -5.76
N ASP A 424 11.11 -6.84 -5.85
CA ASP A 424 12.21 -5.98 -6.32
C ASP A 424 11.96 -5.50 -7.76
N TYR A 425 11.40 -6.37 -8.62
CA TYR A 425 10.97 -5.99 -9.97
C TYR A 425 9.91 -4.89 -9.96
N ILE A 426 8.85 -5.04 -9.17
CA ILE A 426 7.78 -4.03 -9.04
C ILE A 426 8.38 -2.68 -8.64
N ILE A 427 9.22 -2.67 -7.61
CA ILE A 427 9.84 -1.44 -7.09
C ILE A 427 10.68 -0.77 -8.17
N HIS A 428 11.52 -1.53 -8.87
CA HIS A 428 12.40 -1.00 -9.92
C HIS A 428 11.61 -0.49 -11.13
N HIS A 429 10.61 -1.26 -11.57
CA HIS A 429 9.74 -0.90 -12.68
C HIS A 429 9.03 0.42 -12.42
N ASP A 430 8.38 0.54 -11.26
CA ASP A 430 7.59 1.74 -10.94
C ASP A 430 8.47 2.95 -10.66
N LYS A 431 9.65 2.78 -10.05
CA LYS A 431 10.64 3.88 -9.97
C LYS A 431 11.04 4.38 -11.36
N THR A 432 11.21 3.48 -12.33
CA THR A 432 11.56 3.86 -13.70
C THR A 432 10.43 4.61 -14.39
N LEU A 433 9.17 4.20 -14.18
CA LEU A 433 8.01 4.95 -14.69
C LEU A 433 7.87 6.32 -14.02
N LEU A 434 8.01 6.40 -12.70
CA LEU A 434 7.88 7.66 -11.96
C LEU A 434 8.97 8.68 -12.34
N LYS A 435 10.20 8.22 -12.58
CA LYS A 435 11.28 9.07 -13.09
C LYS A 435 10.92 9.75 -14.42
N ARG A 436 10.21 9.06 -15.32
CA ARG A 436 9.78 9.63 -16.61
C ARG A 436 8.77 10.77 -16.46
N VAL A 437 8.04 10.80 -15.35
CA VAL A 437 7.04 11.83 -15.04
C VAL A 437 7.49 12.78 -13.92
N GLY A 438 8.79 12.82 -13.59
CA GLY A 438 9.35 13.75 -12.60
C GLY A 438 8.97 13.48 -11.15
N CYS A 439 8.43 12.30 -10.83
CA CYS A 439 8.06 11.91 -9.46
C CYS A 439 9.14 11.02 -8.82
N SER A 440 9.50 11.29 -7.56
CA SER A 440 10.51 10.53 -6.82
C SER A 440 9.93 9.58 -5.77
N GLN A 441 8.64 9.73 -5.42
CA GLN A 441 7.99 8.94 -4.37
C GLN A 441 7.26 7.74 -4.94
N ILE A 442 7.67 6.55 -4.51
CA ILE A 442 7.03 5.28 -4.92
C ILE A 442 5.74 4.98 -4.14
N ALA A 443 5.69 5.41 -2.88
CA ALA A 443 4.49 5.33 -2.08
C ALA A 443 3.47 6.36 -2.60
N PRO A 444 2.18 6.01 -2.69
CA PRO A 444 1.15 6.99 -3.04
C PRO A 444 1.15 8.13 -2.02
N ARG A 445 1.07 9.38 -2.49
CA ARG A 445 0.95 10.56 -1.60
C ARG A 445 -0.30 10.38 -0.73
N GLN A 446 -0.17 10.61 0.59
CA GLN A 446 -1.28 10.55 1.54
C GLN A 446 -2.29 11.70 1.38
N SER A 447 -2.21 12.46 0.29
CA SER A 447 -3.06 13.61 -0.01
C SER A 447 -3.29 13.68 -1.51
N GLU A 448 -4.41 13.10 -1.94
CA GLU A 448 -5.32 13.63 -2.95
C GLU A 448 -6.59 12.77 -2.85
N ASP A 449 -7.73 13.47 -2.73
CA ASP A 449 -9.07 12.96 -2.43
C ASP A 449 -9.37 11.55 -2.95
N ILE A 450 -9.51 10.57 -2.04
CA ILE A 450 -10.21 9.29 -2.28
C ILE A 450 -10.93 8.77 -1.03
#